data_AF-A0A3A0DBL2-F1
#
_entry.id   AF-A0A3A0DBL2-F1
#
_cell.length_a   1.000
_cell.length_b   1.000
_cell.length_c   1.000
_cell.angle_alpha   90.00
_cell.angle_beta   90.00
_cell.angle_gamma   90.00
#
_symmetry.space_group_name_H-M   'P 1'
#
loop_
_entity.id
_entity.type
_entity.pdbx_description
1 polymer ?
#
loop_
_entity_poly.entity_id
_entity_poly.type
_entity_poly.pdbx_seq_one_letter_code
_entity_poly.pdbx_strand_id
1 'polypeptide(L)' 'QAICAITGQAEILDNAPVLKKSIELRNPYTDVLNLLQAELLQRWRQPAILEREPLGHALFLSINGIAAAMQSTG' A
#
# COMPACT_ATOMS: atom_id res chain seq x y z
N GLN A 1 -20.14 3.54 -2.79
CA GLN A 1 -21.47 3.21 -3.34
C GLN A 1 -21.98 4.24 -4.35
N ALA A 2 -21.90 5.55 -4.07
CA ALA A 2 -22.35 6.59 -5.02
C ALA A 2 -21.70 6.52 -6.41
N ILE A 3 -20.38 6.29 -6.48
CA ILE A 3 -19.65 6.18 -7.76
C ILE A 3 -20.21 5.02 -8.61
N CYS A 4 -20.28 3.81 -8.06
CA CYS A 4 -20.84 2.64 -8.73
C CYS A 4 -22.29 2.86 -9.20
N ALA A 5 -23.12 3.53 -8.38
CA ALA A 5 -24.50 3.85 -8.75
C ALA A 5 -24.58 4.82 -9.93
N ILE A 6 -23.72 5.85 -9.96
CA ILE A 6 -23.65 6.82 -11.07
C ILE A 6 -23.11 6.16 -12.34
N THR A 7 -22.12 5.28 -12.22
CA THR A 7 -21.49 4.60 -13.37
C THR A 7 -22.23 3.35 -13.83
N GLY A 8 -23.28 2.92 -13.12
CA GLY A 8 -24.03 1.69 -13.41
C GLY A 8 -23.21 0.41 -13.18
N GLN A 9 -22.18 0.46 -12.33
CA GLN A 9 -21.31 -0.68 -12.02
C GLN A 9 -21.76 -1.37 -10.73
N ALA A 10 -21.58 -2.69 -10.63
CA ALA A 10 -21.83 -3.41 -9.38
C ALA A 10 -20.68 -3.20 -8.40
N GLU A 11 -19.45 -3.21 -8.92
CA GLU A 11 -18.22 -2.99 -8.18
C GLU A 11 -17.29 -2.01 -8.93
N ILE A 12 -16.31 -1.48 -8.21
CA ILE A 12 -15.29 -0.62 -8.78
C ILE A 12 -14.50 -1.39 -9.86
N LEU A 13 -14.28 -0.74 -11.01
CA LEU A 13 -13.51 -1.26 -12.16
C LEU A 13 -14.19 -2.38 -12.95
N ASP A 14 -15.51 -2.57 -12.85
CA ASP A 14 -16.21 -3.57 -13.69
C ASP A 14 -16.07 -3.29 -15.21
N ASN A 15 -15.83 -2.03 -15.58
CA ASN A 15 -15.54 -1.63 -16.96
C ASN A 15 -14.07 -1.86 -17.39
N ALA A 16 -13.20 -2.33 -16.48
CA ALA A 16 -11.77 -2.53 -16.73
C ALA A 16 -11.27 -3.85 -16.08
N PRO A 17 -11.74 -5.02 -16.53
CA PRO A 17 -11.52 -6.30 -15.83
C PRO A 17 -10.04 -6.71 -15.73
N VAL A 18 -9.22 -6.40 -16.73
CA VAL A 18 -7.78 -6.69 -16.70
C VAL A 18 -7.08 -5.85 -15.62
N LEU A 19 -7.45 -4.57 -15.50
CA LEU A 19 -6.91 -3.67 -14.48
C LEU A 19 -7.37 -4.11 -13.08
N LYS A 20 -8.67 -4.42 -12.93
CA LYS A 20 -9.24 -4.96 -11.68
C LYS A 20 -8.46 -6.17 -11.21
N LYS A 21 -8.24 -7.15 -12.11
CA LYS A 21 -7.48 -8.37 -11.78
C LYS A 21 -6.02 -8.09 -11.43
N SER A 22 -5.37 -7.17 -12.14
CA SER A 22 -3.97 -6.78 -11.86
C SER A 22 -3.83 -6.13 -10.47
N ILE A 23 -4.79 -5.31 -10.06
CA ILE A 23 -4.82 -4.70 -8.72
C ILE A 23 -5.09 -5.78 -7.66
N GLU A 24 -6.10 -6.63 -7.85
CA GLU A 24 -6.42 -7.73 -6.92
C GLU A 24 -5.23 -8.66 -6.65
N LEU A 25 -4.47 -9.01 -7.69
CA LEU A 25 -3.27 -9.85 -7.54
C LEU A 25 -2.14 -9.15 -6.78
N ARG A 26 -2.09 -7.82 -6.82
CA ARG A 26 -1.04 -7.03 -6.17
C ARG A 26 -1.36 -6.72 -4.71
N ASN A 27 -2.64 -6.51 -4.38
CA ASN A 27 -3.09 -6.10 -3.05
C ASN A 27 -2.50 -6.95 -1.91
N PRO A 28 -2.49 -8.30 -1.96
CA PRO A 28 -1.93 -9.10 -0.87
C PRO A 28 -0.46 -8.79 -0.55
N TYR A 29 0.35 -8.47 -1.57
CA TYR A 29 1.75 -8.09 -1.38
C TYR A 29 1.89 -6.67 -0.81
N THR A 30 1.06 -5.75 -1.30
CA THR A 30 0.99 -4.38 -0.76
C THR A 30 0.56 -4.39 0.70
N ASP A 31 -0.37 -5.26 1.09
CA ASP A 31 -0.88 -5.38 2.46
C ASP A 31 0.22 -5.83 3.42
N VAL A 32 1.06 -6.79 3.02
CA VAL A 32 2.22 -7.21 3.82
C VAL A 32 3.20 -6.05 4.01
N LEU A 33 3.49 -5.26 2.96
CA LEU A 33 4.37 -4.10 3.06
C LEU A 33 3.78 -2.99 3.95
N ASN A 34 2.46 -2.77 3.90
CA ASN A 34 1.76 -1.82 4.76
C ASN A 34 1.83 -2.23 6.23
N LEU A 35 1.61 -3.51 6.54
CA LEU A 35 1.72 -4.02 7.91
C LEU A 35 3.15 -3.89 8.45
N LEU A 36 4.14 -4.23 7.62
CA LEU A 36 5.55 -4.05 7.97
C LEU A 36 5.87 -2.57 8.22
N GLN A 37 5.44 -1.67 7.33
CA GLN A 37 5.67 -0.23 7.49
C GLN A 37 5.03 0.33 8.76
N ALA A 38 3.81 -0.11 9.11
CA ALA A 38 3.14 0.30 10.34
C ALA A 38 3.94 -0.07 11.59
N GLU A 39 4.46 -1.30 11.64
CA GLU A 39 5.33 -1.76 12.73
C GLU A 39 6.66 -1.01 12.77
N LEU A 40 7.29 -0.76 11.63
CA LEU A 40 8.53 0.04 11.54
C LEU A 40 8.31 1.47 12.03
N LEU A 41 7.17 2.10 11.69
CA LEU A 41 6.79 3.42 12.18
C LEU A 41 6.54 3.41 13.69
N GLN A 42 5.92 2.37 14.23
CA GLN A 42 5.71 2.22 15.67
C GLN A 42 7.04 2.16 16.42
N ARG A 43 8.01 1.37 15.94
CA ARG A 43 9.37 1.32 16.47
C ARG A 43 10.07 2.67 16.34
N TRP A 44 9.98 3.31 15.18
CA TRP A 44 10.65 4.58 14.89
C TRP A 44 10.25 5.70 15.87
N ARG A 45 9.00 5.68 16.36
CA ARG A 45 8.49 6.66 17.32
C ARG A 45 8.98 6.45 18.75
N GLN A 46 9.69 5.35 19.06
CA GLN A 46 10.19 5.10 20.41
C GLN A 46 11.42 5.97 20.71
N PRO A 47 11.47 6.63 21.89
CA PRO A 47 12.45 7.67 22.19
C PRO A 47 13.90 7.21 22.38
N ALA A 48 14.18 5.90 22.47
CA ALA A 48 15.51 5.36 22.80
C ALA A 48 15.92 4.15 21.92
N ILE A 49 15.78 4.26 20.59
CA ILE A 49 16.16 3.17 19.69
C ILE A 49 17.65 3.23 19.34
N LEU A 50 18.38 2.15 19.68
CA LEU A 50 19.80 1.97 19.35
C LEU A 50 20.02 1.70 17.85
N GLU A 51 19.00 1.15 17.17
CA GLU A 51 19.05 0.75 15.76
C GLU A 51 18.45 1.80 14.81
N ARG A 52 18.66 3.09 15.09
CA ARG A 52 17.95 4.16 14.36
C ARG A 52 18.28 4.17 12.86
N GLU A 53 19.53 3.96 12.47
CA GLU A 53 19.90 3.97 11.05
C GLU A 53 19.33 2.77 10.27
N PRO A 54 19.52 1.50 10.72
CA PRO A 54 18.93 0.34 10.03
C PRO A 54 17.40 0.41 9.95
N LEU A 55 16.75 0.90 11.02
CA LEU A 55 15.30 1.07 11.06
C LEU A 55 14.83 2.14 10.06
N GLY A 56 15.57 3.24 9.95
CA GLY A 56 15.31 4.28 8.95
C GLY A 56 15.46 3.75 7.53
N HIS A 57 16.47 2.94 7.26
CA HIS A 57 16.68 2.30 5.97
C HIS A 57 15.52 1.35 5.62
N ALA A 58 15.11 0.50 6.55
CA ALA A 58 13.97 -0.41 6.37
C ALA A 58 12.66 0.36 6.12
N LEU A 59 12.42 1.46 6.83
CA LEU A 59 11.26 2.32 6.63
C LEU A 59 11.28 2.98 5.24
N PHE A 60 12.44 3.46 4.78
CA PHE A 60 12.57 4.04 3.45
C PHE A 60 12.35 3.01 2.34
N LEU A 61 12.87 1.78 2.51
CA LEU A 61 12.61 0.68 1.61
C LEU A 61 11.11 0.34 1.53
N SER A 62 10.41 0.33 2.67
CA SER A 62 8.97 0.05 2.68
C SER A 62 8.16 1.15 1.96
N ILE A 63 8.55 2.43 2.12
CA ILE A 63 7.94 3.56 1.39
C ILE A 63 8.08 3.34 -0.12
N ASN A 64 9.28 3.04 -0.60
CA ASN A 64 9.54 2.83 -2.02
C ASN A 64 8.81 1.58 -2.56
N GLY A 65 8.77 0.51 -1.76
CA GLY A 65 8.04 -0.72 -2.12
C GLY A 65 6.54 -0.47 -2.28
N ILE A 66 5.92 0.28 -1.37
CA ILE A 66 4.50 0.65 -1.46
C ILE A 66 4.26 1.57 -2.66
N ALA A 67 5.12 2.57 -2.89
CA ALA A 67 4.99 3.46 -4.04
C ALA A 67 5.06 2.69 -5.38
N ALA A 68 6.00 1.75 -5.51
CA ALA A 68 6.09 0.89 -6.68
C ALA A 68 4.84 -0.01 -6.86
N ALA A 69 4.29 -0.51 -5.75
CA ALA A 69 3.06 -1.29 -5.78
C ALA A 69 1.83 -0.44 -6.11
N MET A 70 1.75 0.81 -5.68
CA MET A 70 0.60 1.66 -5.95
C MET A 70 0.58 2.22 -7.38
N GLN A 71 1.73 2.25 -8.07
CA GLN A 71 1.86 2.83 -9.41
C GLN A 71 1.34 4.29 -9.45
N SER A 72 0.66 4.70 -10.53
CA SER A 72 0.06 6.03 -10.64
C SER A 72 -1.23 6.13 -9.82
N THR A 73 -1.25 7.04 -8.85
CA THR A 73 -2.40 7.26 -7.94
C THR A 73 -2.95 8.69 -8.00
N GLY A 74 -2.51 9.49 -8.99
CA GLY A 74 -2.89 10.89 -9.18
C GLY A 74 -3.95 11.12 -10.24
#